data_AF-A0A4R3MSU6-F1
#
_entry.id   AF-A0A4R3MSU6-F1
#
_cell.length_a   1.000
_cell.length_b   1.000
_cell.length_c   1.000
_cell.angle_alpha   90.00
_cell.angle_beta   90.00
_cell.angle_gamma   90.00
#
_symmetry.space_group_name_H-M   'P 1'
#
loop_
_entity.id
_entity.type
_entity.pdbx_description
1 polymer ?
#
loop_
_entity_poly.entity_id
_entity_poly.type
_entity_poly.pdbx_seq_one_letter_code
_entity_poly.pdbx_strand_id
1 'polypeptide(L)'
;MERLTGWLGMNCKVQQKPLPSNGLTFIHDKEEGMARHYSIKNLFRQMPNALLAQYFQAQGLFVDLDFTGMKEGAPEALFEAWQALSDTQRNPLEMALRQIFDMSCEKGWLAILDEARWQLGADPQAFTSFSDRLSALSSHYARAMITFLDYRACWKGATRFYHADMLSYWRKRRNLPHQRAAVDAASLRELADLISHYFRHAEGRGRHCVVEPYRRNDLDYFFAFPEDHSQQAAEWVNGDFQPRPHNPAFDIVYVYSQQEGKLDLNYRGGRQAVEPLQGVFARAILKLDELPSDPKDERVYDLSPLRERGFPFVFDPWSGIESVAVKKLRLSSTVRSGDRLTLEADPTRDREAVYALMDRALRKAPGHLYNVTQVELLAVVDVHEDKPARKVTIRITHPNSCSLKYDELGLRLRAMLAASGIEPKDMTEAVEPTLEQAEA
;
A
#
# COMPACT_ATOMS: atom_id res chain seq x y z
N MET A 1 -59.53 -13.25 51.77
CA MET A 1 -59.15 -13.77 53.10
C MET A 1 -58.29 -15.00 52.88
N GLU A 2 -57.10 -14.97 53.49
CA GLU A 2 -56.13 -16.06 53.82
C GLU A 2 -55.73 -17.07 52.72
N ARG A 3 -54.50 -17.04 52.17
CA ARG A 3 -53.16 -17.41 52.71
C ARG A 3 -53.02 -18.87 53.14
N LEU A 4 -52.04 -19.55 52.53
CA LEU A 4 -51.03 -20.50 53.08
C LEU A 4 -50.14 -20.96 51.90
N THR A 5 -48.92 -20.44 51.73
CA THR A 5 -47.59 -20.94 52.20
C THR A 5 -46.97 -22.10 51.41
N GLY A 6 -45.68 -21.95 51.06
CA GLY A 6 -44.70 -23.04 50.87
C GLY A 6 -43.92 -22.96 49.55
N TRP A 7 -42.73 -22.35 49.48
CA TRP A 7 -41.37 -22.89 49.74
C TRP A 7 -40.74 -23.73 48.58
N LEU A 8 -39.60 -23.19 48.11
CA LEU A 8 -38.40 -23.78 47.44
C LEU A 8 -38.45 -24.55 46.12
N GLY A 9 -37.49 -24.19 45.25
CA GLY A 9 -36.95 -25.10 44.23
C GLY A 9 -35.93 -24.49 43.25
N MET A 10 -34.67 -24.37 43.69
CA MET A 10 -33.44 -24.60 42.89
C MET A 10 -33.03 -23.68 41.72
N ASN A 11 -31.94 -22.94 41.98
CA ASN A 11 -30.76 -22.68 41.16
C ASN A 11 -30.81 -23.00 39.64
N CYS A 12 -30.69 -21.95 38.82
CA CYS A 12 -30.04 -22.05 37.52
C CYS A 12 -29.01 -20.92 37.38
N LYS A 13 -27.72 -21.25 37.57
CA LYS A 13 -26.59 -20.38 37.25
C LYS A 13 -26.57 -20.16 35.73
N VAL A 14 -26.94 -18.97 35.27
CA VAL A 14 -26.66 -18.55 33.89
C VAL A 14 -25.28 -17.90 33.88
N GLN A 15 -24.27 -18.68 33.51
CA GLN A 15 -22.98 -18.15 33.08
C GLN A 15 -23.20 -17.38 31.77
N GLN A 16 -23.10 -16.05 31.83
CA GLN A 16 -22.97 -15.22 30.63
C GLN A 16 -21.57 -15.49 30.03
N LYS A 17 -21.53 -16.24 28.93
CA LYS A 17 -20.37 -16.30 28.03
C LYS A 17 -20.31 -14.99 27.22
N PRO A 18 -19.19 -14.26 27.18
CA PRO A 18 -19.00 -13.20 26.22
C PRO A 18 -18.81 -13.78 24.80
N LEU A 19 -19.42 -13.10 23.83
CA LEU A 19 -19.29 -13.38 22.40
C LEU A 19 -17.81 -13.24 21.95
N PRO A 20 -17.29 -14.13 21.09
CA PRO A 20 -15.92 -14.04 20.61
C PRO A 20 -15.77 -12.87 19.64
N SER A 21 -14.84 -11.98 19.96
CA SER A 21 -14.26 -11.00 19.04
C SER A 21 -13.62 -11.75 17.86
N ASN A 22 -14.07 -11.46 16.64
CA ASN A 22 -13.46 -11.95 15.40
C ASN A 22 -12.03 -11.40 15.25
N GLY A 23 -11.06 -12.17 15.72
CA GLY A 23 -9.64 -12.00 15.40
C GLY A 23 -9.38 -12.47 13.98
N LEU A 24 -9.27 -11.55 13.04
CA LEU A 24 -8.65 -11.79 11.74
C LEU A 24 -7.12 -11.82 11.95
N THR A 25 -6.59 -13.01 12.22
CA THR A 25 -5.15 -13.29 12.14
C THR A 25 -4.77 -13.38 10.66
N PHE A 26 -4.17 -12.30 10.14
CA PHE A 26 -3.44 -12.34 8.89
C PHE A 26 -2.12 -13.08 9.12
N ILE A 27 -1.91 -14.14 8.35
CA ILE A 27 -0.65 -14.90 8.32
C ILE A 27 0.42 -13.96 7.77
N HIS A 28 1.41 -13.65 8.61
CA HIS A 28 2.62 -12.93 8.22
C HIS A 28 3.40 -13.76 7.19
N ASP A 29 3.52 -13.24 5.97
CA ASP A 29 4.68 -13.52 5.13
C ASP A 29 5.92 -13.00 5.88
N LYS A 30 6.81 -13.94 6.20
CA LYS A 30 7.97 -13.73 7.06
C LYS A 30 9.17 -13.41 6.17
N GLU A 31 9.28 -12.14 5.76
CA GLU A 31 10.55 -11.42 5.47
C GLU A 31 10.32 -9.94 5.07
N GLU A 32 9.43 -9.23 5.77
CA GLU A 32 9.39 -7.76 5.71
C GLU A 32 9.76 -7.19 7.10
N GLY A 33 10.72 -6.26 7.11
CA GLY A 33 11.49 -5.82 8.28
C GLY A 33 10.67 -5.51 9.54
N MET A 34 11.23 -5.89 10.70
CA MET A 34 10.65 -5.59 12.02
C MET A 34 10.19 -4.13 12.09
N ALA A 35 8.97 -3.91 12.59
CA ALA A 35 8.43 -2.58 12.84
C ALA A 35 9.42 -1.79 13.73
N ARG A 36 9.94 -0.68 13.21
CA ARG A 36 10.85 0.18 13.97
C ARG A 36 10.06 0.87 15.09
N HIS A 37 10.39 0.56 16.34
CA HIS A 37 9.75 1.19 17.49
C HIS A 37 10.43 2.52 17.84
N TYR A 38 9.65 3.59 17.89
CA TYR A 38 10.12 4.90 18.33
C TYR A 38 10.49 4.87 19.82
N SER A 39 11.67 5.38 20.13
CA SER A 39 12.07 5.74 21.49
C SER A 39 13.00 6.94 21.40
N ILE A 40 12.73 7.99 22.17
CA ILE A 40 13.55 9.20 22.20
C ILE A 40 15.02 8.88 22.53
N LYS A 41 15.26 7.98 23.50
CA LYS A 41 16.61 7.58 23.90
C LYS A 41 17.34 6.83 22.79
N ASN A 42 16.62 6.02 22.01
CA ASN A 42 17.21 5.37 20.85
C ASN A 42 17.48 6.36 19.71
N LEU A 43 16.58 7.30 19.45
CA LEU A 43 16.80 8.35 18.46
C LEU A 43 18.05 9.17 18.79
N PHE A 44 18.20 9.62 20.04
CA PHE A 44 19.41 10.36 20.46
C PHE A 44 20.68 9.54 20.32
N ARG A 45 20.63 8.22 20.56
CA ARG A 45 21.78 7.33 20.36
C ARG A 45 22.20 7.19 18.89
N GLN A 46 21.24 7.29 17.96
CA GLN A 46 21.49 7.09 16.53
C GLN A 46 21.81 8.40 15.78
N MET A 47 21.51 9.54 16.39
CA MET A 47 21.70 10.86 15.80
C MET A 47 23.08 11.41 16.15
N PRO A 48 23.84 11.96 15.20
CA PRO A 48 25.11 12.65 15.50
C PRO A 48 24.91 13.79 16.51
N ASN A 49 25.81 13.90 17.48
CA ASN A 49 25.72 14.91 18.55
C ASN A 49 25.67 16.34 18.00
N ALA A 50 26.41 16.63 16.93
CA ALA A 50 26.40 17.94 16.28
C ALA A 50 25.02 18.32 15.73
N LEU A 51 24.27 17.36 15.17
CA LEU A 51 22.93 17.62 14.65
C LEU A 51 21.88 17.74 15.75
N LEU A 52 22.04 17.01 16.86
CA LEU A 52 21.23 17.19 18.05
C LEU A 52 21.44 18.60 18.63
N ALA A 53 22.69 19.05 18.73
CA ALA A 53 23.03 20.40 19.17
C ALA A 53 22.34 21.46 18.29
N GLN A 54 22.52 21.36 16.97
CA GLN A 54 21.90 22.28 16.01
C GLN A 54 20.38 22.30 16.15
N TYR A 55 19.74 21.12 16.29
CA TYR A 55 18.30 21.03 16.49
C TYR A 55 17.89 21.79 17.76
N PHE A 56 18.38 21.39 18.94
CA PHE A 56 17.93 21.96 20.22
C PHE A 56 18.25 23.45 20.38
N GLN A 57 19.43 23.87 19.93
CA GLN A 57 19.84 25.28 20.00
C GLN A 57 18.98 26.17 19.08
N ALA A 58 18.52 25.65 17.92
CA ALA A 58 17.58 26.37 17.07
C ALA A 58 16.21 26.61 17.72
N GLN A 59 15.88 25.89 18.79
CA GLN A 59 14.69 26.13 19.62
C GLN A 59 15.01 26.89 20.93
N GLY A 60 16.24 27.37 21.10
CA GLY A 60 16.70 28.05 22.31
C GLY A 60 16.85 27.13 23.53
N LEU A 61 17.00 25.82 23.31
CA LEU A 61 17.12 24.81 24.36
C LEU A 61 18.54 24.26 24.46
N PHE A 62 18.92 23.88 25.68
CA PHE A 62 20.19 23.21 25.99
C PHE A 62 21.43 23.94 25.48
N VAL A 63 21.41 25.28 25.48
CA VAL A 63 22.53 26.12 25.01
C VAL A 63 23.81 25.87 25.82
N ASP A 64 23.66 25.59 27.12
CA ASP A 64 24.79 25.33 28.03
C ASP A 64 25.24 23.86 28.05
N LEU A 65 24.56 22.96 27.33
CA LEU A 65 24.94 21.55 27.26
C LEU A 65 26.12 21.37 26.29
N ASP A 66 27.23 20.82 26.77
CA ASP A 66 28.39 20.53 25.93
C ASP A 66 28.19 19.26 25.09
N PHE A 67 27.54 19.40 23.94
CA PHE A 67 27.39 18.33 22.95
C PHE A 67 28.73 17.86 22.34
N THR A 68 29.78 18.70 22.37
CA THR A 68 31.08 18.36 21.76
C THR A 68 31.90 17.44 22.64
N GLY A 69 31.79 17.59 23.96
CA GLY A 69 32.36 16.68 24.95
C GLY A 69 31.59 15.37 25.13
N MET A 70 30.35 15.28 24.62
CA MET A 70 29.56 14.05 24.66
C MET A 70 30.08 13.01 23.68
N LYS A 71 30.18 11.74 24.13
CA LYS A 71 30.50 10.61 23.26
C LYS A 71 29.32 10.30 22.33
N GLU A 72 29.61 10.03 21.06
CA GLU A 72 28.59 9.59 20.10
C GLU A 72 27.89 8.30 20.58
N GLY A 73 26.56 8.29 20.50
CA GLY A 73 25.73 7.16 20.95
C GLY A 73 25.57 7.03 22.48
N ALA A 74 26.10 7.97 23.27
CA ALA A 74 25.93 8.05 24.72
C ALA A 74 25.08 9.29 25.10
N PRO A 75 23.74 9.22 24.98
CA PRO A 75 22.87 10.38 25.11
C PRO A 75 22.46 10.68 26.55
N GLU A 76 23.14 10.16 27.57
CA GLU A 76 22.70 10.22 28.97
C GLU A 76 22.45 11.66 29.45
N ALA A 77 23.43 12.56 29.26
CA ALA A 77 23.30 13.96 29.68
C ALA A 77 22.14 14.69 28.97
N LEU A 78 21.99 14.46 27.66
CA LEU A 78 20.87 15.01 26.89
C LEU A 78 19.52 14.44 27.33
N PHE A 79 19.46 13.15 27.63
CA PHE A 79 18.24 12.49 28.06
C PHE A 79 17.78 12.97 29.45
N GLU A 80 18.71 13.26 30.36
CA GLU A 80 18.40 13.91 31.64
C GLU A 80 17.86 15.34 31.41
N ALA A 81 18.51 16.13 30.56
CA ALA A 81 18.03 17.47 30.21
C ALA A 81 16.63 17.44 29.56
N TRP A 82 16.36 16.44 28.71
CA TRP A 82 15.05 16.20 28.11
C TRP A 82 13.96 15.85 29.15
N GLN A 83 14.29 15.05 30.16
CA GLN A 83 13.37 14.71 31.25
C GLN A 83 13.02 15.93 32.12
N ALA A 84 13.89 16.93 32.20
CA ALA A 84 13.65 18.16 32.94
C ALA A 84 12.70 19.16 32.22
N LEU A 85 12.44 18.97 30.92
CA LEU A 85 11.51 19.83 30.18
C LEU A 85 10.07 19.69 30.70
N SER A 86 9.33 20.80 30.69
CA SER A 86 7.87 20.76 30.89
C SER A 86 7.19 20.10 29.69
N ASP A 87 6.00 19.53 29.88
CA ASP A 87 5.24 18.91 28.78
C ASP A 87 4.89 19.92 27.67
N THR A 88 4.70 21.20 28.04
CA THR A 88 4.45 22.27 27.07
C THR A 88 5.66 22.49 26.14
N GLN A 89 6.88 22.32 26.65
CA GLN A 89 8.10 22.38 25.83
C GLN A 89 8.38 21.07 25.12
N ARG A 90 8.15 19.93 25.79
CA ARG A 90 8.48 18.59 25.29
C ARG A 90 7.57 18.14 24.15
N ASN A 91 6.26 18.30 24.27
CA ASN A 91 5.29 17.72 23.33
C ASN A 91 5.50 18.18 21.87
N PRO A 92 5.73 19.48 21.58
CA PRO A 92 6.01 19.91 20.21
C PRO A 92 7.32 19.31 19.65
N LEU A 93 8.36 19.19 20.48
CA LEU A 93 9.64 18.62 20.07
C LEU A 93 9.52 17.12 19.82
N GLU A 94 8.77 16.42 20.66
CA GLU A 94 8.56 14.97 20.53
C GLU A 94 7.81 14.64 19.23
N MET A 95 6.80 15.43 18.88
CA MET A 95 6.09 15.28 17.61
C MET A 95 7.04 15.43 16.40
N ALA A 96 7.89 16.45 16.40
CA ALA A 96 8.88 16.66 15.33
C ALA A 96 9.92 15.54 15.28
N LEU A 97 10.47 15.14 16.43
CA LEU A 97 11.48 14.08 16.53
C LEU A 97 10.94 12.71 16.14
N ARG A 98 9.66 12.43 16.41
CA ARG A 98 8.99 11.21 15.92
C ARG A 98 8.88 11.22 14.39
N GLN A 99 8.47 12.32 13.78
CA GLN A 99 8.43 12.42 12.32
C GLN A 99 9.83 12.27 11.70
N ILE A 100 10.87 12.85 12.31
CA ILE A 100 12.27 12.65 11.88
C ILE A 100 12.66 11.17 11.97
N PHE A 101 12.32 10.49 13.07
CA PHE A 101 12.59 9.07 13.24
C PHE A 101 11.93 8.21 12.15
N ASP A 102 10.66 8.49 11.83
CA ASP A 102 9.90 7.76 10.80
C ASP A 102 10.61 7.88 9.43
N MET A 103 11.06 9.09 9.08
CA MET A 103 11.83 9.37 7.86
C MET A 103 13.26 8.84 7.88
N SER A 104 13.79 8.42 9.03
CA SER A 104 15.18 7.95 9.19
C SER A 104 15.38 6.51 8.70
N CYS A 105 14.94 6.21 7.47
CA CYS A 105 15.13 4.93 6.80
C CYS A 105 15.30 5.09 5.28
N GLU A 106 15.50 3.98 4.57
CA GLU A 106 15.66 3.97 3.11
C GLU A 106 14.45 4.58 2.38
N LYS A 107 13.22 4.19 2.74
CA LYS A 107 12.00 4.75 2.14
C LYS A 107 11.89 6.26 2.37
N GLY A 108 12.20 6.74 3.57
CA GLY A 108 12.21 8.17 3.88
C GLY A 108 13.28 8.93 3.08
N TRP A 109 14.46 8.33 2.91
CA TRP A 109 15.51 8.87 2.06
C TRP A 109 15.08 9.01 0.59
N LEU A 110 14.46 7.98 0.01
CA LEU A 110 13.95 8.04 -1.36
C LEU A 110 12.87 9.12 -1.52
N ALA A 111 11.95 9.23 -0.55
CA ALA A 111 10.94 10.28 -0.54
C ALA A 111 11.53 11.70 -0.48
N ILE A 112 12.63 11.89 0.27
CA ILE A 112 13.37 13.15 0.32
C ILE A 112 13.98 13.49 -1.05
N LEU A 113 14.61 12.52 -1.71
CA LEU A 113 15.18 12.71 -3.04
C LEU A 113 14.11 13.05 -4.08
N ASP A 114 12.97 12.37 -4.02
CA ASP A 114 11.86 12.56 -4.94
C ASP A 114 11.27 13.98 -4.83
N GLU A 115 11.03 14.47 -3.61
CA GLU A 115 10.57 15.85 -3.42
C GLU A 115 11.66 16.87 -3.80
N ALA A 116 12.92 16.61 -3.46
CA ALA A 116 14.02 17.50 -3.83
C ALA A 116 14.19 17.61 -5.36
N ARG A 117 13.96 16.53 -6.11
CA ARG A 117 13.98 16.55 -7.58
C ARG A 117 12.96 17.51 -8.15
N TRP A 118 11.80 17.62 -7.51
CA TRP A 118 10.77 18.59 -7.88
C TRP A 118 11.15 20.01 -7.45
N GLN A 119 11.43 20.22 -6.16
CA GLN A 119 11.69 21.55 -5.58
C GLN A 119 12.95 22.21 -6.16
N LEU A 120 13.98 21.41 -6.47
CA LEU A 120 15.26 21.89 -7.01
C LEU A 120 15.37 21.66 -8.52
N GLY A 121 14.33 21.15 -9.19
CA GLY A 121 14.40 20.75 -10.60
C GLY A 121 14.69 21.89 -11.58
N ALA A 122 14.46 23.15 -11.17
CA ALA A 122 14.83 24.33 -11.95
C ALA A 122 16.36 24.56 -12.01
N ASP A 123 17.11 24.00 -11.05
CA ASP A 123 18.58 24.05 -10.98
C ASP A 123 19.14 22.63 -10.79
N PRO A 124 19.52 21.95 -11.89
CA PRO A 124 20.09 20.61 -11.82
C PRO A 124 21.36 20.52 -10.96
N GLN A 125 22.15 21.60 -10.86
CA GLN A 125 23.34 21.63 -10.04
C GLN A 125 22.98 21.71 -8.55
N ALA A 126 21.93 22.45 -8.19
CA ALA A 126 21.41 22.46 -6.81
C ALA A 126 20.91 21.07 -6.38
N PHE A 127 20.15 20.37 -7.24
CA PHE A 127 19.72 19.00 -6.95
C PHE A 127 20.90 18.04 -6.76
N THR A 128 21.91 18.12 -7.64
CA THR A 128 23.11 17.28 -7.57
C THR A 128 23.89 17.55 -6.28
N SER A 129 24.12 18.82 -5.96
CA SER A 129 24.80 19.25 -4.73
C SER A 129 24.05 18.78 -3.46
N PHE A 130 22.72 18.88 -3.47
CA PHE A 130 21.85 18.37 -2.40
C PHE A 130 21.99 16.85 -2.24
N SER A 131 21.88 16.11 -3.34
CA SER A 131 21.99 14.65 -3.37
C SER A 131 23.35 14.18 -2.88
N ASP A 132 24.44 14.80 -3.35
CA ASP A 132 25.81 14.46 -2.95
C ASP A 132 26.05 14.74 -1.46
N ARG A 133 25.62 15.91 -0.98
CA ARG A 133 25.74 16.29 0.44
C ARG A 133 25.05 15.27 1.35
N LEU A 134 23.82 14.87 1.03
CA LEU A 134 23.08 13.90 1.84
C LEU A 134 23.59 12.47 1.68
N SER A 135 24.06 12.09 0.48
CA SER A 135 24.63 10.76 0.22
C SER A 135 25.94 10.54 0.95
N ALA A 136 26.74 11.60 1.14
CA ALA A 136 27.97 11.57 1.94
C ALA A 136 27.74 11.29 3.44
N LEU A 137 26.50 11.46 3.93
CA LEU A 137 26.16 11.13 5.31
C LEU A 137 26.02 9.61 5.49
N SER A 138 26.60 9.11 6.58
CA SER A 138 26.69 7.68 6.89
C SER A 138 25.37 7.05 7.38
N SER A 139 24.37 7.83 7.77
CA SER A 139 23.11 7.31 8.31
C SER A 139 21.87 8.05 7.81
N HIS A 140 20.75 7.31 7.72
CA HIS A 140 19.45 7.91 7.39
C HIS A 140 18.94 8.88 8.47
N TYR A 141 19.38 8.70 9.73
CA TYR A 141 19.09 9.64 10.81
C TYR A 141 19.66 11.03 10.50
N ALA A 142 20.93 11.08 10.11
CA ALA A 142 21.57 12.34 9.73
C ALA A 142 20.91 12.96 8.50
N ARG A 143 20.57 12.15 7.49
CA ARG A 143 19.88 12.63 6.27
C ARG A 143 18.53 13.25 6.58
N ALA A 144 17.71 12.59 7.40
CA ALA A 144 16.41 13.08 7.80
C ALA A 144 16.52 14.37 8.61
N MET A 145 17.42 14.42 9.60
CA MET A 145 17.62 15.60 10.45
C MET A 145 18.12 16.82 9.66
N ILE A 146 19.11 16.65 8.78
CA ILE A 146 19.59 17.76 7.92
C ILE A 146 18.49 18.24 6.98
N THR A 147 17.69 17.33 6.41
CA THR A 147 16.57 17.74 5.55
C THR A 147 15.53 18.54 6.33
N PHE A 148 15.21 18.11 7.55
CA PHE A 148 14.28 18.81 8.44
C PHE A 148 14.79 20.22 8.82
N LEU A 149 16.08 20.35 9.15
CA LEU A 149 16.68 21.60 9.61
C LEU A 149 16.92 22.59 8.46
N ASP A 150 17.57 22.14 7.39
CA ASP A 150 18.12 23.00 6.35
C ASP A 150 17.22 23.08 5.10
N TYR A 151 16.36 22.08 4.87
CA TYR A 151 15.60 21.95 3.62
C TYR A 151 14.09 21.76 3.86
N ARG A 152 13.50 22.67 4.66
CA ARG A 152 12.08 22.62 5.04
C ARG A 152 11.09 22.56 3.86
N ALA A 153 11.43 23.18 2.73
CA ALA A 153 10.62 23.12 1.51
C ALA A 153 10.46 21.68 1.01
N CYS A 154 11.54 20.89 1.05
CA CYS A 154 11.53 19.48 0.68
C CYS A 154 10.92 18.58 1.77
N TRP A 155 11.04 18.97 3.04
CA TRP A 155 10.58 18.13 4.14
C TRP A 155 9.08 17.81 4.05
N LYS A 156 8.25 18.83 3.82
CA LYS A 156 6.78 18.66 3.84
C LYS A 156 6.33 17.64 2.78
N GLY A 157 6.73 17.79 1.53
CA GLY A 157 6.36 16.85 0.45
C GLY A 157 6.96 15.47 0.64
N ALA A 158 8.21 15.37 1.11
CA ALA A 158 8.85 14.09 1.40
C ALA A 158 8.06 13.27 2.44
N THR A 159 7.59 13.91 3.53
CA THR A 159 6.76 13.20 4.52
C THR A 159 5.42 12.72 3.96
N ARG A 160 4.87 13.43 2.96
CA ARG A 160 3.63 13.03 2.27
C ARG A 160 3.85 11.84 1.34
N PHE A 161 4.95 11.82 0.58
CA PHE A 161 5.31 10.66 -0.23
C PHE A 161 5.61 9.42 0.63
N TYR A 162 6.35 9.59 1.72
CA TYR A 162 6.59 8.51 2.67
C TYR A 162 5.27 7.96 3.23
N HIS A 163 4.34 8.84 3.64
CA HIS A 163 3.01 8.41 4.08
C HIS A 163 2.27 7.62 2.99
N ALA A 164 2.22 8.13 1.76
CA ALA A 164 1.56 7.45 0.65
C ALA A 164 2.16 6.07 0.35
N ASP A 165 3.49 5.92 0.42
CA ASP A 165 4.20 4.64 0.23
C ASP A 165 3.87 3.60 1.31
N MET A 166 3.33 4.03 2.45
CA MET A 166 2.89 3.18 3.55
C MET A 166 1.40 2.85 3.50
N LEU A 167 0.64 3.49 2.60
CA LEU A 167 -0.80 3.23 2.45
C LEU A 167 -1.06 1.97 1.61
N SER A 168 -2.05 1.20 2.05
CA SER A 168 -2.59 0.04 1.34
C SER A 168 -4.02 0.31 0.84
N TYR A 169 -4.57 -0.59 0.03
CA TYR A 169 -5.96 -0.56 -0.46
C TYR A 169 -6.34 0.59 -1.42
N TRP A 170 -5.43 0.94 -2.34
CA TRP A 170 -5.70 1.88 -3.43
C TRP A 170 -6.85 1.41 -4.34
N ARG A 171 -7.77 2.33 -4.67
CA ARG A 171 -8.88 2.16 -5.60
C ARG A 171 -8.51 2.78 -6.93
N LYS A 172 -8.28 1.94 -7.93
CA LYS A 172 -7.80 2.37 -9.24
C LYS A 172 -8.98 2.63 -10.16
N ARG A 173 -8.89 3.69 -10.95
CA ARG A 173 -9.78 4.02 -12.06
C ARG A 173 -8.94 4.26 -13.30
N ARG A 174 -9.41 3.77 -14.45
CA ARG A 174 -8.78 3.99 -15.75
C ARG A 174 -9.66 4.89 -16.61
N ASN A 175 -9.21 5.17 -17.83
CA ASN A 175 -9.97 5.89 -18.86
C ASN A 175 -10.35 7.33 -18.48
N LEU A 176 -9.53 7.98 -17.65
CA LEU A 176 -9.58 9.43 -17.52
C LEU A 176 -8.83 10.07 -18.70
N PRO A 177 -9.17 11.31 -19.09
CA PRO A 177 -8.45 12.01 -20.14
C PRO A 177 -6.97 12.16 -19.80
N HIS A 178 -6.13 12.26 -20.82
CA HIS A 178 -4.69 12.45 -20.69
C HIS A 178 -4.39 13.95 -20.69
N GLN A 179 -4.68 14.63 -19.57
CA GLN A 179 -4.57 16.08 -19.47
C GLN A 179 -3.85 16.52 -18.20
N ARG A 180 -3.42 17.78 -18.18
CA ARG A 180 -2.76 18.34 -17.01
C ARG A 180 -3.74 18.53 -15.86
N ALA A 181 -3.33 18.12 -14.67
CA ALA A 181 -4.11 18.37 -13.45
C ALA A 181 -4.11 19.87 -13.11
N ALA A 182 -5.28 20.43 -12.79
CA ALA A 182 -5.40 21.81 -12.34
C ALA A 182 -4.95 21.91 -10.86
N VAL A 183 -3.81 22.57 -10.63
CA VAL A 183 -3.18 22.74 -9.30
C VAL A 183 -3.19 24.19 -8.82
N ASP A 184 -3.93 25.06 -9.49
CA ASP A 184 -4.12 26.44 -9.05
C ASP A 184 -4.99 26.51 -7.78
N ALA A 185 -4.87 27.62 -7.04
CA ALA A 185 -5.53 27.77 -5.74
C ALA A 185 -7.07 27.68 -5.82
N ALA A 186 -7.69 28.06 -6.94
CA ALA A 186 -9.14 27.97 -7.09
C ALA A 186 -9.57 26.51 -7.26
N SER A 187 -8.87 25.74 -8.09
CA SER A 187 -9.14 24.31 -8.30
C SER A 187 -8.92 23.47 -7.03
N LEU A 188 -7.88 23.76 -6.25
CA LEU A 188 -7.64 23.08 -4.97
C LEU A 188 -8.72 23.40 -3.92
N ARG A 189 -9.18 24.66 -3.89
CA ARG A 189 -10.28 25.07 -3.01
C ARG A 189 -11.59 24.41 -3.43
N GLU A 190 -11.87 24.36 -4.73
CA GLU A 190 -13.04 23.66 -5.27
C GLU A 190 -13.02 22.18 -4.88
N LEU A 191 -11.87 21.50 -4.99
CA LEU A 191 -11.74 20.11 -4.55
C LEU A 191 -12.01 19.96 -3.05
N ALA A 192 -11.43 20.83 -2.21
CA ALA A 192 -11.66 20.83 -0.77
C ALA A 192 -13.15 21.03 -0.42
N ASP A 193 -13.80 22.02 -1.05
CA ASP A 193 -15.20 22.36 -0.82
C ASP A 193 -16.14 21.22 -1.25
N LEU A 194 -15.87 20.57 -2.38
CA LEU A 194 -16.66 19.43 -2.86
C LEU A 194 -16.50 18.20 -1.96
N ILE A 195 -15.29 17.91 -1.49
CA ILE A 195 -15.04 16.84 -0.50
C ILE A 195 -15.80 17.15 0.79
N SER A 196 -15.67 18.37 1.33
CA SER A 196 -16.39 18.83 2.51
C SER A 196 -17.91 18.77 2.34
N HIS A 197 -18.43 19.16 1.19
CA HIS A 197 -19.85 19.05 0.88
C HIS A 197 -20.31 17.59 0.90
N TYR A 198 -19.61 16.70 0.19
CA TYR A 198 -19.94 15.28 0.14
C TYR A 198 -20.05 14.67 1.55
N PHE A 199 -19.03 14.84 2.40
CA PHE A 199 -19.03 14.23 3.73
C PHE A 199 -20.04 14.86 4.69
N ARG A 200 -20.34 16.16 4.56
CA ARG A 200 -21.36 16.80 5.40
C ARG A 200 -22.74 16.23 5.13
N HIS A 201 -23.07 16.01 3.84
CA HIS A 201 -24.37 15.49 3.45
C HIS A 201 -24.49 13.98 3.63
N ALA A 202 -23.43 13.22 3.34
CA ALA A 202 -23.48 11.75 3.42
C ALA A 202 -23.30 11.22 4.86
N GLU A 203 -22.47 11.88 5.67
CA GLU A 203 -21.99 11.32 6.94
C GLU A 203 -22.07 12.32 8.12
N GLY A 204 -22.39 13.59 7.90
CA GLY A 204 -22.46 14.60 8.97
C GLY A 204 -21.10 15.05 9.53
N ARG A 205 -20.01 14.83 8.78
CA ARG A 205 -18.64 15.28 9.09
C ARG A 205 -18.04 16.09 7.93
N GLY A 206 -16.76 16.45 7.98
CA GLY A 206 -16.09 17.17 6.87
C GLY A 206 -16.39 18.67 6.84
N ARG A 207 -16.61 19.29 8.00
CA ARG A 207 -16.90 20.74 8.10
C ARG A 207 -15.81 21.61 7.49
N HIS A 208 -14.56 21.21 7.71
CA HIS A 208 -13.38 21.84 7.14
C HIS A 208 -12.65 20.81 6.27
N CYS A 209 -11.97 21.27 5.23
CA CYS A 209 -11.07 20.46 4.42
C CYS A 209 -9.97 21.35 3.85
N VAL A 210 -8.77 20.80 3.72
CA VAL A 210 -7.66 21.41 2.98
C VAL A 210 -7.08 20.36 2.03
N VAL A 211 -6.64 20.80 0.86
CA VAL A 211 -5.96 19.96 -0.13
C VAL A 211 -4.56 20.48 -0.37
N GLU A 212 -3.58 19.58 -0.30
CA GLU A 212 -2.17 19.86 -0.56
C GLU A 212 -1.72 19.10 -1.81
N PRO A 213 -1.36 19.80 -2.91
CA PRO A 213 -0.84 19.17 -4.11
C PRO A 213 0.67 18.94 -4.02
N TYR A 214 1.14 17.81 -4.57
CA TYR A 214 2.56 17.48 -4.72
C TYR A 214 2.78 16.79 -6.06
N ARG A 215 4.02 16.76 -6.53
CA ARG A 215 4.39 16.05 -7.76
C ARG A 215 5.60 15.17 -7.53
N ARG A 216 5.47 13.89 -7.88
CA ARG A 216 6.53 12.88 -7.80
C ARG A 216 6.71 12.25 -9.16
N ASN A 217 7.82 12.56 -9.81
CA ASN A 217 8.05 12.22 -11.22
C ASN A 217 6.88 12.74 -12.09
N ASP A 218 6.18 11.84 -12.79
CA ASP A 218 5.04 12.17 -13.66
C ASP A 218 3.66 12.02 -13.00
N LEU A 219 3.64 11.83 -11.68
CA LEU A 219 2.42 11.64 -10.90
C LEU A 219 2.06 12.89 -10.10
N ASP A 220 0.81 13.32 -10.21
CA ASP A 220 0.25 14.39 -9.39
C ASP A 220 -0.47 13.80 -8.17
N TYR A 221 -0.01 14.18 -6.99
CA TYR A 221 -0.56 13.77 -5.71
C TYR A 221 -1.43 14.89 -5.14
N PHE A 222 -2.57 14.53 -4.57
CA PHE A 222 -3.43 15.46 -3.82
C PHE A 222 -3.79 14.83 -2.49
N PHE A 223 -3.31 15.42 -1.41
CA PHE A 223 -3.63 15.00 -0.05
C PHE A 223 -4.72 15.90 0.49
N ALA A 224 -5.91 15.35 0.67
CA ALA A 224 -7.03 16.06 1.26
C ALA A 224 -7.20 15.65 2.73
N PHE A 225 -7.44 16.64 3.58
CA PHE A 225 -7.60 16.48 5.03
C PHE A 225 -8.95 17.04 5.50
N PRO A 226 -10.07 16.37 5.19
CA PRO A 226 -11.37 16.70 5.77
C PRO A 226 -11.41 16.47 7.29
N GLU A 227 -12.16 17.31 8.00
CA GLU A 227 -12.48 17.17 9.42
C GLU A 227 -13.33 15.90 9.64
N ASP A 228 -12.97 15.09 10.63
CA ASP A 228 -13.73 13.92 11.06
C ASP A 228 -14.81 14.31 12.09
N HIS A 229 -15.56 13.33 12.59
CA HIS A 229 -16.41 13.53 13.76
C HIS A 229 -15.60 14.07 14.94
N SER A 230 -16.20 14.96 15.71
CA SER A 230 -15.63 15.40 16.99
C SER A 230 -15.43 14.19 17.91
N GLN A 231 -14.24 14.06 18.46
CA GLN A 231 -13.86 12.99 19.37
C GLN A 231 -13.49 13.57 20.73
N GLN A 232 -13.61 12.75 21.76
CA GLN A 232 -13.08 13.05 23.08
C GLN A 232 -12.01 12.01 23.42
N ALA A 233 -10.81 12.47 23.73
CA ALA A 233 -9.73 11.62 24.22
C ALA A 233 -9.46 11.96 25.70
N ALA A 234 -9.22 10.94 26.52
CA ALA A 234 -8.73 11.15 27.86
C ALA A 234 -7.26 11.57 27.79
N GLU A 235 -6.96 12.81 28.17
CA GLU A 235 -5.62 13.41 28.08
C GLU A 235 -5.13 13.89 29.44
N TRP A 236 -3.82 13.90 29.62
CA TRP A 236 -3.16 14.61 30.70
C TRP A 236 -2.78 16.00 30.20
N VAL A 237 -3.26 17.04 30.86
CA VAL A 237 -2.92 18.43 30.52
C VAL A 237 -2.42 19.10 31.79
N ASN A 238 -1.15 19.50 31.80
CA ASN A 238 -0.52 20.14 32.95
C ASN A 238 -0.66 19.35 34.27
N GLY A 239 -0.65 18.01 34.20
CA GLY A 239 -0.79 17.14 35.37
C GLY A 239 -2.23 16.75 35.72
N ASP A 240 -3.23 17.32 35.05
CA ASP A 240 -4.63 17.01 35.28
C ASP A 240 -5.19 16.07 34.21
N PHE A 241 -5.81 14.97 34.66
CA PHE A 241 -6.49 14.01 33.80
C PHE A 241 -7.89 14.51 33.44
N GLN A 242 -8.13 14.82 32.18
CA GLN A 242 -9.42 15.33 31.71
C GLN A 242 -9.76 14.86 30.29
N PRO A 243 -11.06 14.65 29.98
CA PRO A 243 -11.49 14.45 28.62
C PRO A 243 -11.34 15.75 27.82
N ARG A 244 -10.64 15.70 26.68
CA ARG A 244 -10.48 16.84 25.78
C ARG A 244 -11.20 16.60 24.46
N PRO A 245 -12.13 17.48 24.06
CA PRO A 245 -12.70 17.43 22.73
C PRO A 245 -11.64 17.86 21.70
N HIS A 246 -11.54 17.13 20.60
CA HIS A 246 -10.74 17.52 19.44
C HIS A 246 -11.46 17.14 18.15
N ASN A 247 -11.12 17.83 17.07
CA ASN A 247 -11.67 17.60 15.73
C ASN A 247 -10.53 17.06 14.86
N PRO A 248 -10.31 15.74 14.83
CA PRO A 248 -9.24 15.18 14.01
C PRO A 248 -9.56 15.34 12.53
N ALA A 249 -8.53 15.26 11.69
CA ALA A 249 -8.71 15.10 10.25
C ALA A 249 -8.47 13.64 9.86
N PHE A 250 -9.17 13.16 8.83
CA PHE A 250 -8.84 11.91 8.16
C PHE A 250 -8.28 12.22 6.77
N ASP A 251 -7.56 11.27 6.17
CA ASP A 251 -6.86 11.47 4.91
C ASP A 251 -7.61 10.84 3.72
N ILE A 252 -7.57 11.57 2.61
CA ILE A 252 -7.94 11.09 1.28
C ILE A 252 -6.79 11.44 0.36
N VAL A 253 -6.24 10.44 -0.33
CA VAL A 253 -5.09 10.65 -1.22
C VAL A 253 -5.47 10.27 -2.64
N TYR A 254 -5.33 11.23 -3.55
CA TYR A 254 -5.44 11.00 -4.98
C TYR A 254 -4.05 10.97 -5.60
N VAL A 255 -3.81 10.01 -6.49
CA VAL A 255 -2.60 9.94 -7.32
C VAL A 255 -3.04 9.82 -8.77
N TYR A 256 -2.76 10.83 -9.56
CA TYR A 256 -3.16 10.90 -10.96
C TYR A 256 -1.94 10.79 -11.88
N SER A 257 -2.03 9.89 -12.85
CA SER A 257 -1.07 9.78 -13.95
C SER A 257 -1.67 10.45 -15.18
N GLN A 258 -1.12 11.61 -15.55
CA GLN A 258 -1.51 12.32 -16.77
C GLN A 258 -1.21 11.50 -18.03
N GLN A 259 -0.08 10.79 -18.03
CA GLN A 259 0.37 9.99 -19.17
C GLN A 259 -0.51 8.78 -19.40
N GLU A 260 -1.00 8.13 -18.33
CA GLU A 260 -1.77 6.91 -18.45
C GLU A 260 -3.29 7.12 -18.37
N GLY A 261 -3.75 8.33 -18.04
CA GLY A 261 -5.18 8.59 -17.80
C GLY A 261 -5.73 7.76 -16.64
N LYS A 262 -4.94 7.58 -15.57
CA LYS A 262 -5.30 6.73 -14.41
C LYS A 262 -5.34 7.52 -13.12
N LEU A 263 -6.30 7.17 -12.26
CA LEU A 263 -6.44 7.72 -10.92
C LEU A 263 -6.43 6.60 -9.88
N ASP A 264 -5.48 6.66 -8.95
CA ASP A 264 -5.43 5.82 -7.77
C ASP A 264 -5.93 6.65 -6.57
N LEU A 265 -6.98 6.17 -5.90
CA LEU A 265 -7.60 6.80 -4.74
C LEU A 265 -7.35 5.96 -3.48
N ASN A 266 -6.76 6.55 -2.45
CA ASN A 266 -6.74 5.99 -1.10
C ASN A 266 -7.80 6.68 -0.23
N TYR A 267 -8.73 5.87 0.27
CA TYR A 267 -9.71 6.29 1.27
C TYR A 267 -10.09 5.07 2.13
N ARG A 268 -10.04 5.24 3.45
CA ARG A 268 -10.27 4.15 4.41
C ARG A 268 -11.75 3.89 4.74
N GLY A 269 -12.68 4.71 4.25
CA GLY A 269 -14.11 4.53 4.51
C GLY A 269 -14.81 3.58 3.52
N GLY A 270 -16.15 3.67 3.49
CA GLY A 270 -17.01 2.77 2.73
C GLY A 270 -16.79 2.83 1.22
N ARG A 271 -16.91 1.68 0.53
CA ARG A 271 -16.77 1.58 -0.93
C ARG A 271 -17.73 2.48 -1.71
N GLN A 272 -18.90 2.78 -1.15
CA GLN A 272 -19.90 3.68 -1.74
C GLN A 272 -19.38 5.11 -1.96
N ALA A 273 -18.35 5.54 -1.23
CA ALA A 273 -17.75 6.87 -1.40
C ALA A 273 -16.73 6.92 -2.53
N VAL A 274 -16.25 5.79 -3.05
CA VAL A 274 -15.14 5.74 -4.02
C VAL A 274 -15.50 6.48 -5.30
N GLU A 275 -16.64 6.15 -5.90
CA GLU A 275 -17.07 6.77 -7.16
C GLU A 275 -17.44 8.25 -6.99
N PRO A 276 -18.20 8.67 -5.96
CA PRO A 276 -18.38 10.10 -5.65
C PRO A 276 -17.07 10.86 -5.49
N LEU A 277 -16.09 10.29 -4.78
CA LEU A 277 -14.79 10.92 -4.56
C LEU A 277 -13.97 11.04 -5.86
N GLN A 278 -14.04 10.03 -6.74
CA GLN A 278 -13.45 10.12 -8.07
C GLN A 278 -14.16 11.19 -8.92
N GLY A 279 -15.48 11.35 -8.76
CA GLY A 279 -16.27 12.38 -9.43
C GLY A 279 -15.90 13.80 -9.01
N VAL A 280 -15.74 14.06 -7.70
CA VAL A 280 -15.29 15.39 -7.24
C VAL A 280 -13.89 15.72 -7.75
N PHE A 281 -13.00 14.72 -7.86
CA PHE A 281 -11.67 14.91 -8.45
C PHE A 281 -11.77 15.24 -9.95
N ALA A 282 -12.52 14.46 -10.72
CA ALA A 282 -12.71 14.70 -12.15
C ALA A 282 -13.26 16.11 -12.43
N ARG A 283 -14.22 16.56 -11.63
CA ARG A 283 -14.77 17.92 -11.73
C ARG A 283 -13.77 18.99 -11.34
N ALA A 284 -13.22 18.93 -10.12
CA ALA A 284 -12.40 20.03 -9.61
C ALA A 284 -11.01 20.10 -10.25
N ILE A 285 -10.39 18.96 -10.56
CA ILE A 285 -8.99 18.90 -11.00
C ILE A 285 -8.87 18.67 -12.50
N LEU A 286 -9.73 17.83 -13.08
CA LEU A 286 -9.74 17.57 -14.52
C LEU A 286 -10.77 18.44 -15.28
N LYS A 287 -11.54 19.28 -14.58
CA LYS A 287 -12.53 20.18 -15.18
C LYS A 287 -13.52 19.46 -16.11
N LEU A 288 -13.91 18.25 -15.70
CA LEU A 288 -14.91 17.44 -16.40
C LEU A 288 -16.29 17.66 -15.78
N ASP A 289 -17.30 17.81 -16.62
CA ASP A 289 -18.69 17.93 -16.17
C ASP A 289 -19.19 16.62 -15.56
N GLU A 290 -18.77 15.50 -16.14
CA GLU A 290 -19.12 14.15 -15.70
C GLU A 290 -17.88 13.26 -15.59
N LEU A 291 -17.98 12.30 -14.68
CA LEU A 291 -16.94 11.32 -14.44
C LEU A 291 -17.00 10.22 -15.53
N PRO A 292 -15.96 10.06 -16.37
CA PRO A 292 -15.96 9.06 -17.43
C PRO A 292 -16.19 7.65 -16.90
N SER A 293 -16.90 6.80 -17.67
CA SER A 293 -17.12 5.41 -17.28
C SER A 293 -15.80 4.68 -17.03
N ASP A 294 -15.78 3.80 -16.04
CA ASP A 294 -14.66 2.89 -15.76
C ASP A 294 -15.10 1.47 -16.14
N PRO A 295 -15.26 1.17 -17.46
CA PRO A 295 -15.66 -0.16 -17.90
C PRO A 295 -14.67 -1.17 -17.34
N LYS A 296 -15.20 -2.19 -16.69
CA LYS A 296 -14.36 -3.31 -16.26
C LYS A 296 -13.78 -3.95 -17.52
N ASP A 297 -12.53 -4.35 -17.43
CA ASP A 297 -12.00 -5.31 -18.39
C ASP A 297 -12.82 -6.59 -18.23
N GLU A 298 -13.62 -6.93 -19.22
CA GLU A 298 -14.50 -8.11 -19.20
C GLU A 298 -13.80 -9.35 -19.75
N ARG A 299 -12.60 -9.19 -20.33
CA ARG A 299 -11.82 -10.31 -20.82
C ARG A 299 -11.47 -11.25 -19.66
N VAL A 300 -11.39 -12.55 -19.95
CA VAL A 300 -11.12 -13.60 -18.96
C VAL A 300 -9.96 -14.48 -19.42
N TYR A 301 -9.07 -14.83 -18.50
CA TYR A 301 -8.13 -15.92 -18.70
C TYR A 301 -8.88 -17.24 -18.63
N ASP A 302 -8.92 -17.99 -19.73
CA ASP A 302 -9.29 -19.40 -19.68
C ASP A 302 -8.10 -20.20 -19.14
N LEU A 303 -8.23 -20.64 -17.89
CA LEU A 303 -7.22 -21.44 -17.19
C LEU A 303 -7.53 -22.94 -17.25
N SER A 304 -8.63 -23.34 -17.90
CA SER A 304 -9.04 -24.73 -18.02
C SER A 304 -7.98 -25.61 -18.69
N PRO A 305 -7.29 -25.16 -19.77
CA PRO A 305 -6.25 -25.96 -20.42
C PRO A 305 -5.07 -26.31 -19.51
N LEU A 306 -4.75 -25.45 -18.52
CA LEU A 306 -3.66 -25.65 -17.56
C LEU A 306 -3.96 -26.72 -16.50
N ARG A 307 -5.14 -27.34 -16.56
CA ARG A 307 -5.46 -28.51 -15.76
C ARG A 307 -4.81 -29.78 -16.31
N GLU A 308 -4.60 -29.83 -17.62
CA GLU A 308 -4.09 -31.02 -18.28
C GLU A 308 -2.58 -31.18 -18.09
N ARG A 309 -2.16 -32.43 -17.87
CA ARG A 309 -0.74 -32.78 -17.77
C ARG A 309 -0.03 -32.49 -19.09
N GLY A 310 1.23 -32.08 -19.00
CA GLY A 310 2.04 -31.83 -20.19
C GLY A 310 1.53 -30.70 -21.09
N PHE A 311 0.77 -29.75 -20.55
CA PHE A 311 0.35 -28.54 -21.28
C PHE A 311 1.56 -27.89 -21.99
N PRO A 312 1.55 -27.73 -23.32
CA PRO A 312 2.71 -27.30 -24.09
C PRO A 312 2.83 -25.77 -24.05
N PHE A 313 3.61 -25.25 -23.10
CA PHE A 313 3.98 -23.83 -23.13
C PHE A 313 4.81 -23.53 -24.38
N VAL A 314 4.31 -22.62 -25.22
CA VAL A 314 4.94 -22.17 -26.47
C VAL A 314 5.64 -20.85 -26.21
N PHE A 315 6.93 -20.78 -26.49
CA PHE A 315 7.73 -19.56 -26.39
C PHE A 315 8.79 -19.52 -27.50
N ASP A 316 9.17 -18.30 -27.87
CA ASP A 316 10.26 -18.05 -28.82
C ASP A 316 11.59 -18.60 -28.24
N PRO A 317 12.33 -19.45 -28.96
CA PRO A 317 13.65 -19.92 -28.54
C PRO A 317 14.64 -18.79 -28.20
N TRP A 318 14.47 -17.61 -28.79
CA TRP A 318 15.31 -16.42 -28.55
C TRP A 318 14.81 -15.52 -27.43
N SER A 319 13.69 -15.88 -26.76
CA SER A 319 13.16 -15.11 -25.63
C SER A 319 14.01 -15.20 -24.36
N GLY A 320 14.92 -16.17 -24.30
CA GLY A 320 15.69 -16.53 -23.10
C GLY A 320 14.87 -17.36 -22.10
N ILE A 321 13.62 -17.72 -22.40
CA ILE A 321 12.84 -18.64 -21.56
C ILE A 321 13.36 -20.06 -21.82
N GLU A 322 13.90 -20.71 -20.79
CA GLU A 322 14.40 -22.08 -20.89
C GLU A 322 13.31 -23.10 -20.63
N SER A 323 12.47 -22.85 -19.62
CA SER A 323 11.40 -23.78 -19.27
C SER A 323 10.30 -23.12 -18.44
N VAL A 324 9.07 -23.66 -18.53
CA VAL A 324 7.90 -23.19 -17.76
C VAL A 324 7.15 -24.40 -17.21
N ALA A 325 6.86 -24.45 -15.91
CA ALA A 325 6.09 -25.53 -15.30
C ALA A 325 5.01 -24.99 -14.36
N VAL A 326 3.92 -25.73 -14.19
CA VAL A 326 2.88 -25.37 -13.22
C VAL A 326 3.36 -25.72 -11.81
N LYS A 327 3.47 -24.70 -10.96
CA LYS A 327 3.83 -24.82 -9.55
C LYS A 327 2.59 -24.98 -8.67
N LYS A 328 1.48 -24.33 -9.04
CA LYS A 328 0.27 -24.25 -8.22
C LYS A 328 -1.00 -24.20 -9.04
N LEU A 329 -2.03 -24.92 -8.60
CA LEU A 329 -3.39 -24.86 -9.12
C LEU A 329 -4.36 -24.52 -7.98
N ARG A 330 -5.27 -23.57 -8.22
CA ARG A 330 -6.42 -23.32 -7.36
C ARG A 330 -7.70 -23.70 -8.08
N LEU A 331 -8.33 -24.75 -7.57
CA LEU A 331 -9.58 -25.30 -8.05
C LEU A 331 -10.74 -24.70 -7.22
N SER A 332 -11.74 -24.12 -7.87
CA SER A 332 -12.97 -23.68 -7.19
C SER A 332 -14.13 -24.61 -7.55
N SER A 333 -14.95 -24.97 -6.56
CA SER A 333 -16.11 -25.83 -6.79
C SER A 333 -17.15 -25.15 -7.67
N THR A 334 -17.70 -25.90 -8.62
CA THR A 334 -18.87 -25.48 -9.43
C THR A 334 -20.20 -25.73 -8.71
N VAL A 335 -20.19 -26.54 -7.64
CA VAL A 335 -21.39 -26.94 -6.88
C VAL A 335 -21.60 -26.05 -5.66
N ARG A 336 -20.52 -25.73 -4.94
CA ARG A 336 -20.59 -24.92 -3.71
C ARG A 336 -19.73 -23.66 -3.83
N SER A 337 -20.42 -22.53 -3.99
CA SER A 337 -19.77 -21.23 -4.02
C SER A 337 -18.92 -21.00 -2.76
N GLY A 338 -17.68 -20.56 -2.95
CA GLY A 338 -16.71 -20.31 -1.88
C GLY A 338 -15.78 -21.49 -1.57
N ASP A 339 -16.14 -22.73 -1.91
CA ASP A 339 -15.28 -23.89 -1.69
C ASP A 339 -14.11 -23.90 -2.70
N ARG A 340 -12.88 -24.02 -2.18
CA ARG A 340 -11.65 -23.99 -2.97
C ARG A 340 -10.66 -25.03 -2.49
N LEU A 341 -9.98 -25.69 -3.43
CA LEU A 341 -8.83 -26.57 -3.19
C LEU A 341 -7.59 -25.93 -3.83
N THR A 342 -6.51 -25.80 -3.06
CA THR A 342 -5.24 -25.29 -3.55
C THR A 342 -4.20 -26.39 -3.51
N LEU A 343 -3.57 -26.65 -4.65
CA LEU A 343 -2.55 -27.67 -4.85
C LEU A 343 -1.26 -26.95 -5.22
N GLU A 344 -0.20 -27.16 -4.45
CA GLU A 344 1.09 -26.52 -4.67
C GLU A 344 2.20 -27.54 -4.51
N ALA A 345 3.13 -27.58 -5.46
CA ALA A 345 4.29 -28.46 -5.46
C ALA A 345 5.47 -27.75 -6.12
N ASP A 346 6.71 -28.09 -5.75
CA ASP A 346 7.91 -27.53 -6.39
C ASP A 346 8.21 -28.28 -7.71
N PRO A 347 8.12 -27.62 -8.87
CA PRO A 347 8.35 -28.27 -10.15
C PRO A 347 9.84 -28.36 -10.53
N THR A 348 10.78 -27.96 -9.66
CA THR A 348 12.22 -27.93 -9.97
C THR A 348 12.79 -29.32 -10.28
N ARG A 349 12.32 -30.38 -9.59
CA ARG A 349 12.78 -31.76 -9.81
C ARG A 349 11.82 -32.58 -10.66
N ASP A 350 10.53 -32.28 -10.56
CA ASP A 350 9.46 -32.96 -11.27
C ASP A 350 8.45 -31.93 -11.74
N ARG A 351 8.44 -31.65 -13.05
CA ARG A 351 7.60 -30.63 -13.68
C ARG A 351 6.10 -30.96 -13.55
N GLU A 352 5.77 -32.23 -13.32
CA GLU A 352 4.41 -32.73 -13.21
C GLU A 352 3.96 -32.94 -11.74
N ALA A 353 4.78 -32.53 -10.76
CA ALA A 353 4.54 -32.79 -9.34
C ALA A 353 3.18 -32.27 -8.84
N VAL A 354 2.73 -31.12 -9.35
CA VAL A 354 1.42 -30.55 -9.01
C VAL A 354 0.28 -31.41 -9.51
N TYR A 355 0.41 -32.04 -10.68
CA TYR A 355 -0.59 -32.93 -11.24
C TYR A 355 -0.57 -34.29 -10.55
N ALA A 356 0.59 -34.78 -10.13
CA ALA A 356 0.67 -35.98 -9.28
C ALA A 356 0.02 -35.74 -7.91
N LEU A 357 0.10 -34.52 -7.38
CA LEU A 357 -0.64 -34.11 -6.18
C LEU A 357 -2.15 -33.99 -6.46
N MET A 358 -2.53 -33.41 -7.60
CA MET A 358 -3.92 -33.27 -8.03
C MET A 358 -4.61 -34.63 -8.15
N ASP A 359 -4.01 -35.58 -8.86
CA ASP A 359 -4.55 -36.93 -9.01
C ASP A 359 -4.82 -37.54 -7.65
N ARG A 360 -3.85 -37.48 -6.73
CA ARG A 360 -3.97 -38.04 -5.37
C ARG A 360 -5.09 -37.39 -4.56
N ALA A 361 -5.25 -36.07 -4.68
CA ALA A 361 -6.26 -35.30 -3.96
C ALA A 361 -7.67 -35.50 -4.53
N LEU A 362 -7.79 -35.63 -5.85
CA LEU A 362 -9.07 -35.76 -6.56
C LEU A 362 -9.45 -37.22 -6.88
N ARG A 363 -8.71 -38.23 -6.41
CA ARG A 363 -9.00 -39.67 -6.65
C ARG A 363 -10.47 -40.08 -6.50
N LYS A 364 -11.19 -39.46 -5.56
CA LYS A 364 -12.61 -39.77 -5.26
C LYS A 364 -13.58 -38.65 -5.64
N ALA A 365 -13.08 -37.57 -6.22
CA ALA A 365 -13.87 -36.40 -6.55
C ALA A 365 -13.99 -36.29 -8.09
N PRO A 366 -15.20 -36.14 -8.65
CA PRO A 366 -15.34 -35.94 -10.08
C PRO A 366 -14.69 -34.61 -10.47
N GLY A 367 -13.65 -34.68 -11.29
CA GLY A 367 -12.87 -33.49 -11.62
C GLY A 367 -13.68 -32.40 -12.33
N HIS A 368 -14.76 -32.73 -13.04
CA HIS A 368 -15.67 -31.76 -13.68
C HIS A 368 -16.40 -30.85 -12.67
N LEU A 369 -16.38 -31.16 -11.38
CA LEU A 369 -16.96 -30.31 -10.33
C LEU A 369 -16.07 -29.13 -9.94
N TYR A 370 -14.93 -28.96 -10.62
CA TYR A 370 -13.94 -27.94 -10.29
C TYR A 370 -13.43 -27.22 -11.53
N ASN A 371 -13.44 -25.88 -11.43
CA ASN A 371 -12.80 -25.00 -12.41
C ASN A 371 -11.44 -24.55 -11.91
N VAL A 372 -10.45 -24.48 -12.80
CA VAL A 372 -9.18 -23.82 -12.50
C VAL A 372 -9.43 -22.31 -12.46
N THR A 373 -9.22 -21.69 -11.31
CA THR A 373 -9.49 -20.25 -11.09
C THR A 373 -8.24 -19.43 -10.82
N GLN A 374 -7.11 -20.10 -10.58
CA GLN A 374 -5.80 -19.48 -10.46
C GLN A 374 -4.71 -20.53 -10.70
N VAL A 375 -3.63 -20.09 -11.34
CA VAL A 375 -2.43 -20.88 -11.58
C VAL A 375 -1.22 -20.06 -11.16
N GLU A 376 -0.22 -20.72 -10.56
CA GLU A 376 1.14 -20.15 -10.52
C GLU A 376 2.09 -20.99 -11.38
N LEU A 377 2.78 -20.33 -12.29
CA LEU A 377 3.80 -20.90 -13.15
C LEU A 377 5.18 -20.56 -12.59
N LEU A 378 6.12 -21.49 -12.70
CA LEU A 378 7.53 -21.26 -12.49
C LEU A 378 8.22 -21.25 -13.85
N ALA A 379 8.71 -20.08 -14.26
CA ALA A 379 9.55 -19.92 -15.45
C ALA A 379 11.03 -19.86 -15.04
N VAL A 380 11.89 -20.54 -15.80
CA VAL A 380 13.35 -20.42 -15.73
C VAL A 380 13.77 -19.61 -16.95
N VAL A 381 14.47 -18.50 -16.72
CA VAL A 381 14.81 -17.55 -17.77
C VAL A 381 16.29 -17.20 -17.67
N ASP A 382 17.01 -17.29 -18.78
CA ASP A 382 18.36 -16.80 -18.93
C ASP A 382 18.34 -15.26 -18.99
N VAL A 383 19.20 -14.64 -18.18
CA VAL A 383 19.21 -13.18 -18.03
C VAL A 383 20.39 -12.56 -18.78
N HIS A 384 21.53 -13.24 -18.99
CA HIS A 384 22.71 -12.81 -19.77
C HIS A 384 23.78 -13.92 -19.78
N GLU A 385 24.69 -13.93 -20.77
CA GLU A 385 25.74 -14.96 -20.97
C GLU A 385 26.65 -15.26 -19.74
N ASP A 386 26.70 -14.39 -18.73
CA ASP A 386 27.56 -14.55 -17.54
C ASP A 386 26.79 -14.65 -16.19
N LYS A 387 25.45 -14.80 -16.20
CA LYS A 387 24.65 -14.91 -14.96
C LYS A 387 23.81 -16.18 -14.93
N PRO A 388 23.64 -16.81 -13.75
CA PRO A 388 22.82 -18.01 -13.65
C PRO A 388 21.35 -17.70 -13.99
N ALA A 389 20.68 -18.67 -14.62
CA ALA A 389 19.28 -18.58 -14.96
C ALA A 389 18.42 -18.22 -13.74
N ARG A 390 17.49 -17.27 -13.94
CA ARG A 390 16.63 -16.74 -12.89
C ARG A 390 15.30 -17.49 -12.88
N LYS A 391 14.86 -17.88 -11.69
CA LYS A 391 13.50 -18.40 -11.45
C LYS A 391 12.51 -17.26 -11.25
N VAL A 392 11.42 -17.26 -12.01
CA VAL A 392 10.37 -16.25 -11.99
C VAL A 392 9.03 -16.93 -11.75
N THR A 393 8.29 -16.49 -10.73
CA THR A 393 6.93 -16.98 -10.46
C THR A 393 5.89 -16.05 -11.07
N ILE A 394 4.96 -16.62 -11.83
CA ILE A 394 3.89 -15.91 -12.53
C ILE A 394 2.55 -16.39 -11.97
N ARG A 395 1.76 -15.49 -11.40
CA ARG A 395 0.41 -15.80 -10.89
C ARG A 395 -0.64 -15.25 -11.85
N ILE A 396 -1.50 -16.13 -12.34
CA ILE A 396 -2.65 -15.79 -13.19
C ILE A 396 -3.92 -16.17 -12.42
N THR A 397 -4.95 -15.31 -12.44
CA THR A 397 -6.17 -15.50 -11.65
C THR A 397 -7.37 -15.00 -12.43
N HIS A 398 -8.39 -15.85 -12.53
CA HIS A 398 -9.69 -15.52 -13.10
C HIS A 398 -10.36 -14.38 -12.29
N PRO A 399 -10.98 -13.36 -12.94
CA PRO A 399 -11.18 -13.24 -14.38
C PRO A 399 -9.92 -12.82 -15.15
N ASN A 400 -9.21 -11.76 -14.76
CA ASN A 400 -8.17 -11.15 -15.59
C ASN A 400 -6.97 -10.56 -14.83
N SER A 401 -6.59 -11.18 -13.72
CA SER A 401 -5.42 -10.76 -12.96
C SER A 401 -4.18 -11.56 -13.38
N CYS A 402 -3.08 -10.87 -13.70
CA CYS A 402 -1.77 -11.47 -13.95
C CYS A 402 -0.68 -10.68 -13.22
N SER A 403 0.23 -11.37 -12.53
CA SER A 403 1.30 -10.74 -11.74
C SER A 403 2.49 -10.24 -12.56
N LEU A 404 2.49 -10.47 -13.88
CA LEU A 404 3.55 -10.00 -14.77
C LEU A 404 3.57 -8.48 -14.82
N LYS A 405 4.75 -7.90 -14.69
CA LYS A 405 4.99 -6.48 -14.95
C LYS A 405 5.02 -6.23 -16.47
N TYR A 406 5.13 -4.97 -16.86
CA TYR A 406 5.34 -4.53 -18.25
C TYR A 406 6.80 -4.13 -18.49
N ASP A 407 7.73 -4.75 -17.75
CA ASP A 407 9.16 -4.68 -18.05
C ASP A 407 9.52 -5.66 -19.18
N GLU A 408 10.73 -5.56 -19.70
CA GLU A 408 11.18 -6.37 -20.85
C GLU A 408 10.94 -7.87 -20.63
N LEU A 409 11.34 -8.39 -19.46
CA LEU A 409 11.10 -9.78 -19.07
C LEU A 409 9.60 -10.11 -18.97
N GLY A 410 8.80 -9.24 -18.37
CA GLY A 410 7.35 -9.39 -18.28
C GLY A 410 6.67 -9.42 -19.64
N LEU A 411 7.13 -8.62 -20.61
CA LEU A 411 6.63 -8.63 -21.98
C LEU A 411 6.95 -9.96 -22.70
N ARG A 412 8.17 -10.49 -22.55
CA ARG A 412 8.55 -11.80 -23.10
C ARG A 412 7.70 -12.93 -22.51
N LEU A 413 7.47 -12.93 -21.20
CA LEU A 413 6.62 -13.92 -20.53
C LEU A 413 5.13 -13.78 -20.91
N ARG A 414 4.64 -12.55 -21.17
CA ARG A 414 3.29 -12.32 -21.70
C ARG A 414 3.16 -12.85 -23.13
N ALA A 415 4.17 -12.65 -23.97
CA ALA A 415 4.20 -13.21 -25.32
C ALA A 415 4.15 -14.75 -25.30
N MET A 416 4.86 -15.39 -24.36
CA MET A 416 4.76 -16.84 -24.13
C MET A 416 3.34 -17.26 -23.75
N LEU A 417 2.68 -16.55 -22.83
CA LEU A 417 1.30 -16.86 -22.45
C LEU A 417 0.35 -16.75 -23.64
N ALA A 418 0.46 -15.68 -24.43
CA ALA A 418 -0.34 -15.49 -25.64
C ALA A 418 -0.08 -16.58 -26.69
N ALA A 419 1.19 -16.89 -26.99
CA ALA A 419 1.56 -17.97 -27.90
C ALA A 419 1.10 -19.36 -27.42
N SER A 420 0.95 -19.53 -26.10
CA SER A 420 0.39 -20.73 -25.48
C SER A 420 -1.15 -20.72 -25.43
N GLY A 421 -1.83 -19.71 -25.98
CA GLY A 421 -3.29 -19.58 -25.95
C GLY A 421 -3.87 -19.14 -24.60
N ILE A 422 -3.04 -18.70 -23.65
CA ILE A 422 -3.42 -18.23 -22.30
C ILE A 422 -3.41 -16.70 -22.28
N GLU A 423 -4.30 -16.12 -23.07
CA GLU A 423 -4.53 -14.68 -23.10
C GLU A 423 -5.94 -14.37 -22.60
N PRO A 424 -6.16 -13.18 -22.01
CA PRO A 424 -7.49 -12.80 -21.60
C PRO A 424 -8.34 -12.55 -22.85
N LYS A 425 -9.42 -13.33 -23.03
CA LYS A 425 -10.34 -13.25 -24.17
C LYS A 425 -11.70 -12.71 -23.76
N ASP A 426 -12.41 -12.07 -24.67
CA ASP A 426 -13.79 -11.63 -24.41
C ASP A 426 -14.69 -12.84 -24.12
N MET A 427 -15.61 -12.71 -23.16
CA MET A 427 -16.47 -13.82 -22.73
C MET A 427 -17.32 -14.44 -23.87
N THR A 428 -17.53 -13.70 -24.96
CA THR A 428 -18.29 -14.14 -26.14
C THR A 428 -17.54 -15.12 -27.04
N GLU A 429 -16.21 -15.15 -27.01
CA GLU A 429 -15.41 -16.06 -27.87
C GLU A 429 -15.23 -17.48 -27.28
N ALA A 430 -15.67 -17.70 -26.04
CA ALA A 430 -15.49 -18.99 -25.34
C ALA A 430 -16.57 -20.05 -25.66
N VAL A 431 -17.51 -19.77 -26.58
CA VAL A 431 -18.60 -20.68 -26.94
C VAL A 431 -18.75 -20.80 -28.46
N GLU A 432 -17.81 -21.46 -29.12
CA GLU A 432 -18.10 -22.18 -30.35
C GLU A 432 -17.56 -23.61 -30.24
N PRO A 433 -18.41 -24.62 -29.99
CA PRO A 433 -18.06 -25.99 -30.32
C PRO A 433 -18.16 -26.13 -31.84
N THR A 434 -17.03 -26.39 -32.49
CA THR A 434 -16.97 -26.85 -33.89
C THR A 434 -17.68 -28.19 -33.99
N LEU A 435 -18.98 -28.14 -34.27
CA LEU A 435 -19.76 -29.26 -34.80
C LEU A 435 -19.55 -29.30 -36.30
N GLU A 436 -18.42 -29.86 -36.74
CA GLU A 436 -18.29 -30.39 -38.09
C GLU A 436 -17.09 -31.32 -38.17
N GLN A 437 -17.34 -32.63 -38.01
CA GLN A 437 -16.73 -33.73 -38.76
C GLN A 437 -17.15 -35.06 -38.11
N ALA A 438 -18.36 -35.50 -38.44
CA ALA A 438 -18.77 -36.90 -38.32
C ALA A 438 -19.78 -37.22 -39.41
N GLU A 439 -19.40 -37.04 -40.68
CA GLU A 439 -20.03 -37.68 -41.85
C GLU A 439 -18.96 -37.87 -42.94
N ALA A 440 -18.29 -39.02 -42.89
CA ALA A 440 -17.77 -39.81 -44.03
C ALA A 440 -17.17 -41.12 -43.52
#